data_AF-A0A0R2NKI3-F1
#
_entry.id   AF-A0A0R2NKI3-F1
#
_cell.length_a   1.000
_cell.length_b   1.000
_cell.length_c   1.000
_cell.angle_alpha   90.00
_cell.angle_beta   90.00
_cell.angle_gamma   90.00
#
_symmetry.space_group_name_H-M   'P 1'
#
loop_
_entity.id
_entity.type
_entity.pdbx_description
1 polymer ?
#
loop_
_entity_poly.entity_id
_entity_poly.type
_entity_poly.pdbx_seq_one_letter_code
_entity_poly.pdbx_strand_id
1 'polypeptide(L)' 'MRQITIIFWAFIFGEVIGYIGGALDALPYQRFQIGIVAAIVALITSNMIPLLSKGPKETK' A
#
# COMPACT_ATOMS: atom_id res chain seq x y z
N MET A 1 17.22 1.99 21.55
CA MET A 1 15.80 1.70 21.27
C MET A 1 15.41 2.05 19.83
N ARG A 2 15.28 3.33 19.43
CA ARG A 2 14.78 3.73 18.10
C ARG A 2 15.51 3.09 16.90
N GLN A 3 16.85 3.08 16.90
CA GLN A 3 17.63 2.55 15.76
C GLN A 3 17.47 1.02 15.61
N ILE A 4 17.37 0.30 16.72
CA ILE A 4 17.16 -1.15 16.72
C ILE A 4 15.79 -1.47 16.12
N THR A 5 14.75 -0.72 16.48
CA THR A 5 13.41 -0.87 15.90
C THR A 5 13.42 -0.60 14.40
N ILE A 6 14.12 0.44 13.94
CA ILE A 6 14.23 0.76 12.51
C ILE A 6 14.92 -0.39 11.77
N ILE A 7 16.04 -0.91 12.29
CA ILE A 7 16.77 -2.02 11.67
C ILE A 7 15.90 -3.29 11.62
N PHE A 8 15.18 -3.60 12.70
CA PHE A 8 14.27 -4.73 12.76
C PHE A 8 13.16 -4.65 11.70
N TRP A 9 12.47 -3.51 11.62
CA TRP A 9 11.42 -3.32 10.62
C TRP A 9 11.96 -3.24 9.19
N ALA A 10 13.12 -2.60 8.99
CA ALA A 10 13.74 -2.52 7.66
C ALA A 10 14.11 -3.92 7.12
N PHE A 11 14.61 -4.81 7.98
CA PHE A 11 14.91 -6.19 7.59
C PHE A 11 13.64 -6.95 7.16
N ILE A 12 12.58 -6.91 7.98
CA ILE A 12 11.32 -7.59 7.68
C ILE A 12 10.67 -7.01 6.42
N PHE A 13 10.62 -5.67 6.28
CA PHE A 13 10.04 -5.05 5.10
C PHE A 13 10.87 -5.30 3.84
N GLY A 14 12.20 -5.43 3.96
CA GLY A 14 13.07 -5.81 2.85
C GLY A 14 12.71 -7.18 2.27
N GLU A 15 12.55 -8.18 3.13
CA GLU A 15 12.11 -9.53 2.74
C GLU A 15 10.73 -9.53 2.08
N VAL A 16 9.77 -8.79 2.66
CA VAL A 16 8.41 -8.68 2.11
C VAL A 16 8.41 -8.03 0.72
N ILE A 17 9.17 -6.95 0.53
CA ILE A 17 9.30 -6.29 -0.78
C ILE A 17 9.97 -7.23 -1.78
N GLY A 18 11.02 -7.95 -1.37
CA GLY A 18 11.70 -8.93 -2.20
C GLY A 18 10.79 -10.06 -2.68
N TYR A 19 9.97 -10.62 -1.77
CA TYR A 19 8.98 -11.63 -2.12
C TYR A 19 7.94 -11.11 -3.14
N ILE A 20 7.42 -9.90 -2.92
CA ILE A 20 6.46 -9.27 -3.84
C ILE A 20 7.09 -9.05 -5.22
N GLY A 21 8.32 -8.51 -5.27
CA GLY A 21 9.04 -8.28 -6.52
C GLY A 21 9.29 -9.58 -7.30
N GLY A 22 9.78 -10.62 -6.62
CA GLY A 22 10.00 -11.93 -7.25
C GLY A 22 8.72 -12.58 -7.77
N ALA A 23 7.59 -12.42 -7.07
CA ALA A 23 6.30 -12.89 -7.55
C ALA A 23 5.81 -12.11 -8.78
N LEU A 24 6.09 -10.80 -8.85
CA LEU A 24 5.74 -9.95 -9.99
C LEU A 24 6.56 -10.26 -11.24
N ASP A 25 7.86 -10.54 -11.10
CA ASP A 25 8.74 -10.89 -12.23
C ASP A 25 8.35 -12.23 -12.90
N ALA A 26 7.73 -13.13 -12.15
CA ALA A 26 7.22 -14.40 -12.68
C ALA A 26 5.94 -14.25 -13.54
N LEU A 27 5.33 -13.07 -13.53
CA LEU A 27 4.06 -12.81 -14.23
C LEU A 27 4.30 -11.99 -15.51
N PRO A 28 3.54 -12.26 -16.60
CA PRO A 28 3.64 -11.47 -17.82
C PRO A 28 3.18 -10.02 -17.57
N TYR A 29 4.00 -9.06 -17.99
CA TYR A 29 3.70 -7.64 -17.82
C TYR A 29 2.60 -7.16 -18.77
N GLN A 30 1.39 -6.92 -18.24
CA GLN A 30 0.25 -6.43 -19.00
C GLN A 30 -0.09 -4.96 -18.67
N ARG A 31 0.42 -4.04 -19.49
CA ARG A 31 0.28 -2.57 -19.30
C ARG A 31 -1.13 -2.09 -19.01
N PHE A 32 -2.11 -2.54 -19.79
CA PHE A 32 -3.50 -2.08 -19.65
C PHE A 32 -4.15 -2.60 -18.37
N GLN A 33 -3.97 -3.88 -18.04
CA GLN A 33 -4.53 -4.47 -16.83
C GLN A 33 -3.98 -3.76 -15.58
N ILE A 34 -2.66 -3.56 -15.53
CA ILE A 34 -1.98 -2.87 -14.42
C ILE A 34 -2.48 -1.42 -14.31
N GLY A 35 -2.56 -0.69 -15.43
CA GLY A 35 -3.04 0.69 -15.45
C GLY A 35 -4.48 0.84 -14.98
N ILE A 36 -5.38 -0.05 -15.41
CA ILE A 36 -6.79 -0.04 -15.01
C ILE A 36 -6.92 -0.35 -13.51
N VAL A 37 -6.25 -1.40 -13.02
CA VAL A 37 -6.28 -1.76 -11.60
C VAL A 37 -5.73 -0.61 -10.73
N ALA A 38 -4.62 0.00 -11.13
CA ALA A 38 -4.05 1.15 -10.42
C ALA A 38 -5.02 2.34 -10.38
N ALA A 39 -5.70 2.64 -11.49
CA ALA A 39 -6.70 3.72 -11.55
C ALA A 39 -7.89 3.46 -10.62
N ILE A 40 -8.38 2.21 -10.57
CA ILE A 40 -9.48 1.82 -9.66
C ILE A 40 -9.05 1.97 -8.20
N VAL A 41 -7.86 1.47 -7.83
CA VAL A 41 -7.34 1.59 -6.46
C VAL A 41 -7.18 3.06 -6.08
N ALA A 42 -6.64 3.90 -6.97
CA ALA A 42 -6.49 5.32 -6.73
C ALA A 42 -7.85 6.01 -6.51
N LEU A 43 -8.86 5.65 -7.33
CA LEU A 43 -10.21 6.18 -7.20
C LEU A 43 -10.86 5.77 -5.88
N ILE A 44 -10.74 4.51 -5.47
CA ILE A 44 -11.29 4.04 -4.18
C ILE A 44 -10.59 4.75 -3.03
N THR A 45 -9.26 4.70 -2.97
CA THR A 45 -8.50 5.22 -1.84
C THR A 45 -8.67 6.74 -1.67
N SER A 46 -8.67 7.51 -2.77
CA SER A 46 -8.87 8.97 -2.72
C SER A 46 -10.25 9.37 -2.18
N ASN A 47 -11.29 8.57 -2.45
CA ASN A 47 -12.64 8.82 -1.95
C ASN A 47 -12.85 8.24 -0.53
N MET A 48 -12.11 7.21 -0.14
CA MET A 48 -12.19 6.59 1.19
C MET A 48 -11.45 7.37 2.27
N ILE A 49 -10.32 8.03 1.94
CA ILE A 49 -9.55 8.83 2.91
C ILE A 49 -10.41 9.90 3.61
N PRO A 50 -11.22 10.71 2.89
CA PRO A 50 -12.12 11.68 3.52
C PRO A 50 -13.24 11.06 4.38
N LEU A 51 -13.60 9.79 4.14
CA LEU A 51 -14.59 9.07 4.94
C LEU A 51 -13.99 8.56 6.23
N LEU A 52 -12.75 8.05 6.19
CA LEU A 52 -12.01 7.58 7.35
C LEU A 52 -11.46 8.73 8.20
N SER A 53 -11.18 9.89 7.61
CA SER A 53 -10.63 11.05 8.34
C SER A 53 -11.69 11.86 9.09
N LYS A 54 -12.99 11.56 8.91
CA LYS A 54 -14.05 12.20 9.69
C LYS A 54 -14.02 11.64 11.11
N GLY A 55 -13.37 12.37 12.01
CA GLY A 55 -13.48 12.14 13.44
C GLY A 55 -14.93 12.30 13.93
N PRO A 56 -15.24 11.87 15.17
CA PRO A 56 -16.59 11.87 15.71
C PRO A 56 -17.23 13.24 15.55
N LYS A 57 -18.39 13.31 14.88
CA LYS A 57 -19.17 14.55 14.85
C LYS A 57 -19.73 14.77 16.26
N GLU A 58 -19.26 15.81 16.96
CA GLU A 58 -19.96 16.28 18.16
C GLU A 58 -21.33 16.80 17.73
N THR A 59 -22.34 15.98 18.00
CA THR A 59 -23.74 16.38 17.96
C THR A 59 -23.96 17.32 19.15
N LYS A 60 -24.16 18.61 18.87
CA LYS A 60 -24.69 19.56 19.86
C LYS A 60 -26.14 19.24 20.17
#